data_AF-A0A7D7VS81-F1
#
_entry.id   AF-A0A7D7VS81-F1
#
_cell.length_a   1.000
_cell.length_b   1.000
_cell.length_c   1.000
_cell.angle_alpha   90.00
_cell.angle_beta   90.00
_cell.angle_gamma   90.00
#
_symmetry.space_group_name_H-M   'P 1'
#
loop_
_entity.id
_entity.type
_entity.pdbx_description
1 polymer ?
#
loop_
_entity_poly.entity_id
_entity_poly.type
_entity_poly.pdbx_seq_one_letter_code
_entity_poly.pdbx_strand_id
1 'polypeptide(L)'
;MSKLVQPLNFKKWIDEHRHLLKPPVGNKCVWDGGEYIVMVVGGPNSRKDYHYNETPEFFYQIEGDMVLKIINDKGEQVDVEINEGDIYLLPAKVPHSPQRKANTAGLVIEYPRPEGVMDALEWYCENCNEPLYREEFALNNIETDMPVIFNRYYSDRKKCTCSVCGTIMQAPGK
;
A
#
# COMPACT_ATOMS: atom_id res chain seq x y z
N MET A 1 11.80 -7.60 -28.48
CA MET A 1 11.34 -6.29 -29.00
C MET A 1 10.83 -5.50 -27.81
N SER A 2 11.26 -4.26 -27.63
CA SER A 2 10.76 -3.42 -26.52
C SER A 2 9.26 -3.17 -26.68
N LYS A 3 8.49 -3.33 -25.59
CA LYS A 3 7.05 -3.05 -25.58
C LYS A 3 6.85 -1.54 -25.50
N LEU A 4 6.73 -0.89 -26.66
CA LEU A 4 6.51 0.56 -26.73
C LEU A 4 5.08 0.91 -26.26
N VAL A 5 4.99 1.81 -25.30
CA VAL A 5 3.72 2.43 -24.88
C VAL A 5 3.60 3.84 -25.47
N GLN A 6 2.38 4.34 -25.59
CA GLN A 6 2.12 5.70 -26.07
C GLN A 6 1.98 6.68 -24.89
N PRO A 7 2.44 7.94 -25.03
CA PRO A 7 2.13 8.98 -24.07
C PRO A 7 0.63 9.15 -23.92
N LEU A 8 0.18 9.53 -22.72
CA LEU A 8 -1.23 9.80 -22.42
C LEU A 8 -1.40 11.15 -21.73
N ASN A 9 -2.60 11.71 -21.81
CA ASN A 9 -2.98 12.85 -20.99
C ASN A 9 -3.37 12.31 -19.61
N PHE A 10 -2.52 12.54 -18.62
CA PHE A 10 -2.66 11.88 -17.31
C PHE A 10 -3.92 12.30 -16.56
N LYS A 11 -4.27 13.58 -16.60
CA LYS A 11 -5.50 14.09 -15.99
C LYS A 11 -6.74 13.44 -16.61
N LYS A 12 -6.83 13.42 -17.94
CA LYS A 12 -7.93 12.76 -18.66
C LYS A 12 -8.02 11.27 -18.29
N TRP A 13 -6.88 10.58 -18.22
CA TRP A 13 -6.85 9.17 -17.82
C TRP A 13 -7.39 8.97 -16.39
N ILE A 14 -7.00 9.82 -15.43
CA ILE A 14 -7.53 9.77 -14.06
C ILE A 14 -9.04 9.97 -14.06
N ASP A 15 -9.55 10.95 -14.80
CA ASP A 15 -10.98 11.23 -14.90
C ASP A 15 -11.77 10.05 -15.48
N GLU A 16 -11.26 9.41 -16.54
CA GLU A 16 -11.86 8.22 -17.16
C GLU A 16 -11.87 7.01 -16.21
N HIS A 17 -10.85 6.85 -15.37
CA HIS A 17 -10.69 5.71 -14.46
C HIS A 17 -11.13 6.00 -13.02
N ARG A 18 -11.65 7.20 -12.73
CA ARG A 18 -12.06 7.65 -11.38
C ARG A 18 -13.03 6.69 -10.69
N HIS A 19 -13.83 5.98 -11.46
CA HIS A 19 -14.76 4.97 -10.96
C HIS A 19 -14.06 3.73 -10.35
N LEU A 20 -12.81 3.45 -10.72
CA LEU A 20 -11.95 2.39 -10.18
C LEU A 20 -11.09 2.87 -9.00
N LEU A 21 -10.85 4.18 -8.89
CA LEU A 21 -9.99 4.79 -7.85
C LEU A 21 -10.72 4.96 -6.50
N LYS A 22 -11.63 4.05 -6.19
CA LYS A 22 -12.41 3.98 -4.96
C LYS A 22 -12.81 2.53 -4.67
N PRO A 23 -13.26 2.20 -3.45
CA PRO A 23 -13.72 0.85 -3.14
C PRO A 23 -14.75 0.32 -4.15
N PRO A 24 -14.70 -0.97 -4.52
CA PRO A 24 -13.84 -2.02 -3.96
C PRO A 24 -12.45 -2.15 -4.60
N VAL A 25 -12.13 -1.41 -5.66
CA VAL A 25 -10.88 -1.57 -6.42
C VAL A 25 -9.76 -0.70 -5.83
N GLY A 26 -10.01 0.60 -5.69
CA GLY A 26 -9.13 1.55 -4.98
C GLY A 26 -7.87 1.99 -5.72
N ASN A 27 -7.38 1.22 -6.69
CA ASN A 27 -6.19 1.55 -7.48
C ASN A 27 -6.28 1.02 -8.91
N LYS A 28 -5.43 1.51 -9.81
CA LYS A 28 -5.32 0.99 -11.18
C LYS A 28 -3.92 1.19 -11.75
N CYS A 29 -3.34 0.13 -12.30
CA CYS A 29 -2.11 0.20 -13.08
C CYS A 29 -2.35 0.91 -14.42
N VAL A 30 -1.44 1.81 -14.81
CA VAL A 30 -1.52 2.62 -16.03
C VAL A 30 -1.11 1.81 -17.26
N TRP A 31 -0.07 0.98 -17.14
CA TRP A 31 0.41 0.10 -18.21
C TRP A 31 0.74 -1.29 -17.68
N ASP A 32 0.13 -2.32 -18.28
CA ASP A 32 0.39 -3.70 -17.86
C ASP A 32 1.76 -4.20 -18.33
N GLY A 33 2.52 -4.81 -17.41
CA GLY A 33 3.82 -5.44 -17.69
C GLY A 33 4.89 -4.45 -18.16
N GLY A 34 4.91 -3.24 -17.59
CA GLY A 34 5.99 -2.27 -17.78
C GLY A 34 7.25 -2.61 -16.97
N GLU A 35 8.37 -1.99 -17.33
CA GLU A 35 9.63 -2.06 -16.56
C GLU A 35 9.52 -1.33 -15.21
N TYR A 36 8.57 -0.40 -15.12
CA TYR A 36 8.07 0.19 -13.88
C TYR A 36 6.62 -0.23 -13.68
N ILE A 37 6.24 -0.44 -12.43
CA ILE A 37 4.83 -0.55 -12.04
C ILE A 37 4.36 0.88 -11.75
N VAL A 38 3.53 1.42 -12.64
CA VAL A 38 2.99 2.78 -12.53
C VAL A 38 1.51 2.68 -12.21
N MET A 39 1.12 3.10 -11.01
CA MET A 39 -0.25 2.98 -10.51
C MET A 39 -0.82 4.32 -10.11
N VAL A 40 -2.12 4.49 -10.27
CA VAL A 40 -2.88 5.55 -9.59
C VAL A 40 -3.70 4.92 -8.49
N VAL A 41 -3.59 5.46 -7.29
CA VAL A 41 -4.28 5.00 -6.10
C VAL A 41 -5.20 6.10 -5.62
N GLY A 42 -6.47 5.79 -5.46
CA GLY A 42 -7.44 6.72 -4.90
C GLY A 42 -7.90 6.35 -3.50
N GLY A 43 -9.04 6.89 -3.10
CA GLY A 43 -9.62 6.66 -1.78
C GLY A 43 -11.15 6.85 -1.76
N PRO A 44 -11.81 6.50 -0.64
CA PRO A 44 -11.18 6.21 0.64
C PRO A 44 -10.63 4.78 0.71
N ASN A 45 -9.66 4.55 1.59
CA ASN A 45 -9.25 3.20 1.97
C ASN A 45 -9.29 3.05 3.50
N SER A 46 -9.46 1.81 3.96
CA SER A 46 -9.27 1.44 5.36
C SER A 46 -8.38 0.21 5.39
N ARG A 47 -7.16 0.38 5.89
CA ARG A 47 -6.17 -0.69 5.98
C ARG A 47 -5.35 -0.53 7.26
N LYS A 48 -4.93 -1.66 7.82
CA LYS A 48 -4.14 -1.74 9.07
C LYS A 48 -2.82 -2.49 8.89
N ASP A 49 -2.66 -3.15 7.75
CA ASP A 49 -1.45 -3.80 7.34
C ASP A 49 -0.40 -2.78 6.91
N TYR A 50 0.85 -3.10 7.17
CA TYR A 50 2.04 -2.42 6.70
C TYR A 50 2.67 -3.29 5.62
N HIS A 51 2.88 -2.73 4.44
CA HIS A 51 3.56 -3.38 3.35
C HIS A 51 5.07 -3.16 3.51
N TYR A 52 5.81 -4.25 3.40
CA TYR A 52 7.27 -4.27 3.33
C TYR A 52 7.67 -4.72 1.92
N ASN A 53 8.49 -3.90 1.28
CA ASN A 53 8.98 -4.09 -0.08
C ASN A 53 10.49 -3.88 -0.10
N GLU A 54 11.26 -4.72 -0.79
CA GLU A 54 12.71 -4.58 -0.92
C GLU A 54 13.15 -3.54 -1.96
N THR A 55 12.20 -2.95 -2.68
CA THR A 55 12.43 -1.87 -3.65
C THR A 55 11.86 -0.55 -3.12
N PRO A 56 12.41 0.61 -3.51
CA PRO A 56 11.86 1.90 -3.12
C PRO A 56 10.54 2.18 -3.84
N GLU A 57 9.75 3.08 -3.27
CA GLU A 57 8.46 3.50 -3.83
C GLU A 57 8.42 5.02 -3.95
N PHE A 58 8.06 5.51 -5.13
CA PHE A 58 7.88 6.93 -5.38
C PHE A 58 6.40 7.30 -5.35
N PHE A 59 6.08 8.38 -4.65
CA PHE A 59 4.73 8.92 -4.52
C PHE A 59 4.69 10.33 -5.11
N TYR A 60 3.62 10.62 -5.84
CA TYR A 60 3.22 11.99 -6.18
C TYR A 60 1.73 12.13 -5.92
N GLN A 61 1.36 12.96 -4.95
CA GLN A 61 -0.02 13.15 -4.55
C GLN A 61 -0.67 14.24 -5.42
N ILE A 62 -1.65 13.87 -6.25
CA ILE A 62 -2.18 14.72 -7.32
C ILE A 62 -3.43 15.46 -6.87
N GLU A 63 -4.32 14.76 -6.16
CA GLU A 63 -5.59 15.30 -5.67
C GLU A 63 -5.81 14.87 -4.21
N GLY A 64 -6.09 15.83 -3.33
CA GLY A 64 -6.29 15.67 -1.89
C GLY A 64 -5.08 15.15 -1.13
N ASP A 65 -5.21 15.03 0.19
CA ASP A 65 -4.09 14.66 1.07
C ASP A 65 -4.13 13.18 1.47
N MET A 66 -2.96 12.63 1.80
CA MET A 66 -2.83 11.30 2.40
C MET A 66 -1.83 11.30 3.56
N VAL A 67 -1.93 10.27 4.40
CA VAL A 67 -0.91 9.97 5.43
C VAL A 67 -0.31 8.61 5.12
N LEU A 68 1.01 8.55 4.99
CA LEU A 68 1.75 7.30 4.92
C LEU A 68 2.28 6.98 6.31
N LYS A 69 1.64 6.02 7.00
CA LYS A 69 2.15 5.53 8.28
C LYS A 69 3.35 4.64 8.00
N ILE A 70 4.47 4.83 8.66
CA ILE A 70 5.68 4.01 8.49
C ILE A 70 6.18 3.48 9.82
N ILE A 71 7.02 2.45 9.77
CA ILE A 71 7.89 2.05 10.88
C ILE A 71 9.29 2.53 10.54
N ASN A 72 9.85 3.44 11.35
CA ASN A 72 11.17 4.02 11.10
C ASN A 72 12.30 3.02 11.45
N ASP A 73 13.55 3.44 11.23
CA ASP A 73 14.75 2.67 11.52
C ASP A 73 14.96 2.32 13.01
N LYS A 74 14.24 3.00 13.91
CA LYS A 74 14.20 2.73 15.35
C LYS A 74 13.06 1.79 15.76
N GLY A 75 12.23 1.35 14.82
CA GLY A 75 11.03 0.55 15.10
C GLY A 75 9.85 1.37 15.62
N GLU A 76 9.88 2.70 15.48
CA GLU A 76 8.82 3.59 15.94
C GLU A 76 7.84 3.86 14.79
N GLN A 77 6.55 3.94 15.13
CA GLN A 77 5.53 4.33 14.16
C GLN A 77 5.56 5.84 13.93
N VAL A 78 5.66 6.25 12.67
CA VAL A 78 5.69 7.66 12.24
C VAL A 78 4.63 7.90 11.18
N ASP A 79 3.92 9.02 11.28
CA ASP A 79 2.99 9.46 10.24
C ASP A 79 3.70 10.46 9.32
N VAL A 80 3.81 10.10 8.03
CA VAL A 80 4.34 10.99 6.99
C VAL A 80 3.17 11.61 6.24
N GLU A 81 2.99 12.92 6.39
CA GLU A 81 1.98 13.67 5.62
C GLU A 81 2.48 13.89 4.18
N ILE A 82 1.66 13.52 3.21
CA ILE A 82 1.90 13.76 1.78
C ILE A 82 0.65 14.48 1.26
N ASN A 83 0.74 15.80 1.17
CA ASN A 83 -0.38 16.68 0.82
C ASN A 83 -0.52 16.82 -0.69
N GLU A 84 -1.64 17.38 -1.14
CA GLU A 84 -1.84 17.66 -2.57
C GLU A 84 -0.67 18.45 -3.17
N GLY A 85 -0.06 17.91 -4.23
CA GLY A 85 1.11 18.48 -4.90
C GLY A 85 2.46 17.93 -4.43
N ASP A 86 2.52 17.24 -3.28
CA ASP A 86 3.77 16.73 -2.71
C ASP A 86 4.29 15.51 -3.47
N ILE A 87 5.62 15.43 -3.60
CA ILE A 87 6.34 14.22 -4.00
C ILE A 87 7.08 13.64 -2.80
N TYR A 88 7.16 12.32 -2.74
CA TYR A 88 7.86 11.61 -1.67
C TYR A 88 8.52 10.35 -2.21
N LEU A 89 9.73 10.06 -1.74
CA LEU A 89 10.45 8.83 -2.05
C LEU A 89 10.60 8.03 -0.76
N LEU A 90 9.90 6.91 -0.67
CA LEU A 90 10.05 5.96 0.41
C LEU A 90 11.26 5.04 0.11
N PRO A 91 12.27 4.97 0.99
CA PRO A 91 13.35 4.01 0.85
C PRO A 91 12.85 2.56 0.88
N ALA A 92 13.61 1.67 0.27
CA ALA A 92 13.37 0.24 0.37
C ALA A 92 13.37 -0.24 1.84
N LYS A 93 12.64 -1.33 2.09
CA LYS A 93 12.61 -2.05 3.38
C LYS A 93 12.01 -1.25 4.53
N VAL A 94 11.20 -0.23 4.24
CA VAL A 94 10.44 0.53 5.23
C VAL A 94 8.99 0.03 5.24
N PRO A 95 8.54 -0.65 6.31
CA PRO A 95 7.13 -1.02 6.45
C PRO A 95 6.24 0.21 6.42
N HIS A 96 5.20 0.20 5.58
CA HIS A 96 4.35 1.37 5.39
C HIS A 96 2.87 1.04 5.15
N SER A 97 1.97 1.91 5.61
CA SER A 97 0.52 1.73 5.54
C SER A 97 -0.16 3.02 5.04
N PRO A 98 -0.45 3.13 3.73
CA PRO A 98 -1.06 4.31 3.13
C PRO A 98 -2.52 4.53 3.57
N GLN A 99 -2.83 5.71 4.10
CA GLN A 99 -4.16 6.13 4.55
C GLN A 99 -4.68 7.24 3.64
N ARG A 100 -5.78 6.97 2.92
CA ARG A 100 -6.34 7.86 1.89
C ARG A 100 -7.80 8.18 2.18
N LYS A 101 -8.15 9.47 2.15
CA LYS A 101 -9.53 9.95 2.29
C LYS A 101 -10.29 9.79 0.97
N ALA A 102 -11.60 10.01 0.99
CA ALA A 102 -12.41 9.98 -0.23
C ALA A 102 -11.98 11.07 -1.23
N ASN A 103 -12.15 10.77 -2.52
CA ASN A 103 -11.87 11.69 -3.63
C ASN A 103 -10.41 12.15 -3.75
N THR A 104 -9.46 11.36 -3.25
CA THR A 104 -8.03 11.57 -3.50
C THR A 104 -7.55 10.80 -4.73
N ALA A 105 -6.45 11.24 -5.33
CA ALA A 105 -5.70 10.49 -6.34
C ALA A 105 -4.19 10.74 -6.18
N GLY A 106 -3.40 9.66 -6.12
CA GLY A 106 -1.95 9.73 -6.06
C GLY A 106 -1.31 8.77 -7.06
N LEU A 107 -0.23 9.21 -7.70
CA LEU A 107 0.65 8.37 -8.49
C LEU A 107 1.62 7.63 -7.57
N VAL A 108 1.76 6.32 -7.79
CA VAL A 108 2.77 5.47 -7.15
C VAL A 108 3.59 4.81 -8.26
N ILE A 109 4.92 4.84 -8.13
CA ILE A 109 5.84 4.14 -9.01
C ILE A 109 6.68 3.18 -8.18
N GLU A 110 6.64 1.91 -8.56
CA GLU A 110 7.45 0.83 -7.98
C GLU A 110 8.25 0.10 -9.06
N TYR A 111 9.16 -0.77 -8.61
CA TYR A 111 9.85 -1.72 -9.46
C TYR A 111 9.15 -3.09 -9.44
N PRO A 112 9.06 -3.80 -10.57
CA PRO A 112 8.84 -5.25 -10.56
C PRO A 112 9.86 -5.92 -9.64
N ARG A 113 9.40 -6.90 -8.85
CA ARG A 113 10.29 -7.57 -7.90
C ARG A 113 11.37 -8.37 -8.63
N PRO A 114 12.65 -8.25 -8.23
CA PRO A 114 13.69 -9.14 -8.72
C PRO A 114 13.36 -10.61 -8.40
N GLU A 115 13.93 -11.53 -9.18
CA GLU A 115 13.73 -12.96 -8.96
C GLU A 115 14.21 -13.37 -7.55
N GLY A 116 13.35 -14.10 -6.82
CA GLY A 116 13.65 -14.57 -5.46
C GLY A 116 13.44 -13.55 -4.35
N VAL A 117 13.02 -12.32 -4.66
CA VAL A 117 12.66 -11.31 -3.66
C VAL A 117 11.22 -11.54 -3.18
N MET A 118 11.03 -11.49 -1.86
CA MET A 118 9.73 -11.65 -1.20
C MET A 118 9.26 -10.32 -0.63
N ASP A 119 7.97 -10.05 -0.81
CA ASP A 119 7.30 -8.97 -0.10
C ASP A 119 6.81 -9.50 1.25
N ALA A 120 6.45 -8.59 2.16
CA ALA A 120 5.74 -8.97 3.36
C ALA A 120 4.61 -8.02 3.71
N LEU A 121 3.59 -8.57 4.37
CA LEU A 121 2.58 -7.80 5.06
C LEU A 121 2.79 -7.99 6.56
N GLU A 122 2.73 -6.88 7.29
CA GLU A 122 2.94 -6.81 8.74
C GLU A 122 1.76 -6.15 9.43
N TRP A 123 1.53 -6.51 10.69
CA TRP A 123 0.55 -5.87 11.56
C TRP A 123 1.17 -5.52 12.89
N TYR A 124 0.76 -4.38 13.44
CA TYR A 124 1.27 -3.83 14.68
C TYR A 124 0.11 -3.56 15.64
N CYS A 125 0.33 -3.79 16.94
CA CYS A 125 -0.69 -3.61 17.96
C CYS A 125 -1.13 -2.14 18.05
N GLU A 126 -2.42 -1.87 17.88
CA GLU A 126 -2.99 -0.50 17.90
C GLU A 126 -2.88 0.19 19.28
N ASN A 127 -2.53 -0.54 20.34
CA ASN A 127 -2.39 0.01 21.70
C ASN A 127 -0.93 0.23 22.14
N CYS A 128 0.00 -0.63 21.71
CA CYS A 128 1.39 -0.59 22.19
C CYS A 128 2.46 -0.77 21.10
N ASN A 129 2.06 -0.80 19.82
CA ASN A 129 2.93 -0.94 18.64
C ASN A 129 3.75 -2.23 18.57
N GLU A 130 3.51 -3.21 19.45
CA GLU A 130 4.15 -4.53 19.36
C GLU A 130 3.79 -5.21 18.04
N PRO A 131 4.76 -5.78 17.29
CA PRO A 131 4.47 -6.58 16.11
C PRO A 131 3.53 -7.75 16.42
N LEU A 132 2.44 -7.88 15.67
CA LEU A 132 1.45 -8.95 15.84
C LEU A 132 1.76 -10.14 14.94
N TYR A 133 1.99 -9.86 13.65
CA TYR A 133 2.16 -10.89 12.65
C TYR A 133 2.91 -10.33 11.44
N ARG A 134 3.71 -11.19 10.80
CA ARG A 134 4.36 -10.94 9.51
C ARG A 134 4.09 -12.13 8.61
N GLU A 135 3.68 -11.87 7.38
CA GLU A 135 3.50 -12.89 6.34
C GLU A 135 4.31 -12.51 5.11
N GLU A 136 5.29 -13.34 4.78
CA GLU A 136 6.11 -13.19 3.58
C GLU A 136 5.46 -13.92 2.41
N PHE A 137 5.49 -13.31 1.22
CA PHE A 137 4.86 -13.87 0.04
C PHE A 137 5.57 -13.42 -1.24
N ALA A 138 5.54 -14.28 -2.26
CA ALA A 138 5.97 -13.92 -3.60
C ALA A 138 4.82 -13.16 -4.26
N LEU A 139 5.02 -11.87 -4.51
CA LEU A 139 4.01 -11.00 -5.11
C LEU A 139 3.85 -11.33 -6.60
N ASN A 140 2.73 -11.95 -6.98
CA ASN A 140 2.39 -12.20 -8.39
C ASN A 140 1.35 -11.19 -8.88
N ASN A 141 0.29 -10.99 -8.08
CA ASN A 141 -0.76 -10.01 -8.36
C ASN A 141 -1.29 -9.42 -7.05
N ILE A 142 -1.02 -8.13 -6.85
CA ILE A 142 -1.38 -7.41 -5.62
C ILE A 142 -2.89 -7.40 -5.35
N GLU A 143 -3.72 -7.35 -6.39
CA GLU A 143 -5.18 -7.27 -6.28
C GLU A 143 -5.80 -8.59 -5.79
N THR A 144 -5.15 -9.72 -6.04
CA THR A 144 -5.65 -11.04 -5.64
C THR A 144 -4.91 -11.63 -4.45
N ASP A 145 -3.61 -11.40 -4.33
CA ASP A 145 -2.77 -12.05 -3.33
C ASP A 145 -3.01 -11.45 -1.93
N MET A 146 -3.06 -10.11 -1.84
CA MET A 146 -3.24 -9.41 -0.56
C MET A 146 -4.58 -9.73 0.13
N PRO A 147 -5.76 -9.72 -0.55
CA PRO A 147 -7.02 -10.09 0.10
C PRO A 147 -7.02 -11.48 0.73
N VAL A 148 -6.31 -12.45 0.15
CA VAL A 148 -6.22 -13.80 0.72
C VAL A 148 -5.39 -13.78 2.01
N ILE A 149 -4.27 -13.05 2.03
CA ILE A 149 -3.44 -12.85 3.22
C ILE A 149 -4.25 -12.14 4.32
N PHE A 150 -4.96 -11.07 3.97
CA PHE A 150 -5.83 -10.34 4.90
C PHE A 150 -6.87 -11.26 5.53
N ASN A 151 -7.55 -12.09 4.73
CA ASN A 151 -8.52 -13.06 5.25
C ASN A 151 -7.87 -14.08 6.19
N ARG A 152 -6.67 -14.60 5.88
CA ARG A 152 -5.93 -15.50 6.77
C ARG A 152 -5.53 -14.85 8.09
N TYR A 153 -5.17 -13.58 8.08
CA TYR A 153 -4.83 -12.83 9.28
C TYR A 153 -6.08 -12.56 10.13
N TYR A 154 -7.07 -11.85 9.58
CA TYR A 154 -8.24 -11.39 10.34
C TYR A 154 -9.20 -12.52 10.78
N SER A 155 -9.11 -13.72 10.18
CA SER A 155 -9.86 -14.90 10.63
C SER A 155 -9.18 -15.68 11.76
N ASP A 156 -7.90 -15.39 12.06
CA ASP A 156 -7.15 -16.04 13.12
C ASP A 156 -6.98 -15.11 14.33
N ARG A 157 -7.85 -15.29 15.33
CA ARG A 157 -7.83 -14.51 16.56
C ARG A 157 -6.46 -14.53 17.25
N LYS A 158 -5.70 -15.63 17.17
CA LYS A 158 -4.38 -15.70 17.82
C LYS A 158 -3.40 -14.74 17.15
N LYS A 159 -3.38 -14.68 15.81
CA LYS A 159 -2.55 -13.73 15.06
C LYS A 159 -2.94 -12.28 15.34
N CYS A 160 -4.23 -12.00 15.53
CA CYS A 160 -4.70 -10.65 15.84
C CYS A 160 -4.54 -10.23 17.31
N THR A 161 -4.09 -11.11 18.20
CA THR A 161 -3.98 -10.82 19.64
C THR A 161 -2.53 -10.47 20.01
N CYS A 162 -2.33 -9.27 20.54
CA CYS A 162 -1.03 -8.84 21.06
C CYS A 162 -0.59 -9.72 22.24
N SER A 163 0.60 -10.30 22.15
CA SER A 163 1.21 -11.13 23.20
C SER A 163 1.62 -10.32 24.44
N VAL A 164 1.85 -9.01 24.29
CA VAL A 164 2.34 -8.14 25.36
C VAL A 164 1.20 -7.52 26.17
N CYS A 165 0.18 -6.95 25.52
CA CYS A 165 -0.90 -6.24 26.21
C CYS A 165 -2.29 -6.88 26.07
N GLY A 166 -2.43 -7.98 25.31
CA GLY A 166 -3.70 -8.68 25.11
C GLY A 166 -4.71 -7.96 24.20
N THR A 167 -4.37 -6.78 23.66
CA THR A 167 -5.22 -6.06 22.69
C THR A 167 -5.44 -6.91 21.45
N ILE A 168 -6.68 -6.98 20.98
CA ILE A 168 -7.06 -7.77 19.79
C ILE A 168 -7.42 -6.82 18.65
N MET A 169 -6.62 -6.83 17.58
CA MET A 169 -6.89 -6.06 16.37
C MET A 169 -8.18 -6.56 15.71
N GLN A 170 -9.09 -5.64 15.41
CA GLN A 170 -10.26 -5.90 14.58
C GLN A 170 -9.94 -5.64 13.11
N ALA A 171 -10.63 -6.35 12.21
CA ALA A 171 -10.59 -6.06 10.79
C ALA A 171 -10.96 -4.59 10.50
N PRO A 172 -10.36 -3.95 9.48
CA PRO A 172 -10.71 -2.59 9.09
C PRO A 172 -12.20 -2.48 8.73
N GLY A 173 -12.76 -1.29 8.97
CA GLY A 173 -14.13 -0.98 8.56
C GLY A 173 -14.26 -1.02 7.04
N LYS A 174 -15.46 -1.37 6.56
CA LYS A 174 -15.79 -1.29 5.12
C LYS A 174 -16.08 0.15 4.70
#